data_AF-L9ZBL2-F1
#
_entry.id   AF-L9ZBL2-F1
#
_cell.length_a   1.000
_cell.length_b   1.000
_cell.length_c   1.000
_cell.angle_alpha   90.00
_cell.angle_beta   90.00
_cell.angle_gamma   90.00
#
_symmetry.space_group_name_H-M   'P 1'
#
loop_
_entity.id
_entity.type
_entity.pdbx_description
1 polymer ?
#
loop_
_entity_poly.entity_id
_entity_poly.type
_entity_poly.pdbx_seq_one_letter_code
_entity_poly.pdbx_strand_id
1 'polypeptide(L)' 'MRDAYLVGAGQSDYGAFPAESYRSLFRTAFDAATDSVPKGLEAGDIDEAFVGTLGVG' A
#
# COMPACT_ATOMS: atom_id res chain seq x y z
N MET A 1 -26.57 3.64 -1.27
CA MET A 1 -25.12 3.89 -1.39
C MET A 1 -24.58 3.92 0.04
N ARG A 2 -23.51 3.19 0.35
CA ARG A 2 -22.91 3.23 1.69
C ARG A 2 -21.83 4.30 1.71
N ASP A 3 -21.61 4.92 2.87
CA ASP A 3 -20.49 5.84 3.06
C ASP A 3 -19.17 5.07 3.06
N ALA A 4 -18.11 5.71 2.58
CA ALA A 4 -16.76 5.16 2.53
C ALA A 4 -15.80 6.10 3.28
N TYR A 5 -14.83 5.51 3.97
CA TYR A 5 -13.88 6.25 4.80
C TYR A 5 -12.46 5.79 4.49
N LEU A 6 -11.51 6.72 4.53
CA LEU A 6 -10.08 6.41 4.51
C LEU A 6 -9.62 6.15 5.94
N VAL A 7 -9.10 4.96 6.21
CA VAL A 7 -8.69 4.54 7.57
C VAL A 7 -7.18 4.49 7.77
N GLY A 8 -6.41 4.50 6.67
CA GLY A 8 -4.95 4.47 6.68
C GLY A 8 -4.38 4.96 5.36
N ALA A 9 -3.11 5.39 5.39
CA ALA A 9 -2.35 5.83 4.24
C ALA A 9 -0.86 5.59 4.48
N GLY A 10 -0.16 5.10 3.45
CA GLY A 10 1.26 4.79 3.51
C GLY A 10 1.91 5.00 2.16
N GLN A 11 3.22 5.20 2.18
CA GLN A 11 4.02 5.45 0.98
C GLN A 11 5.43 4.92 1.21
N SER A 12 6.04 4.34 0.17
CA SER A 12 7.49 4.23 0.11
C SER A 12 8.10 5.58 -0.23
N ASP A 13 9.40 5.74 -0.01
CA ASP A 13 10.10 6.95 -0.46
C ASP A 13 10.03 7.09 -1.99
N TYR A 14 10.04 8.33 -2.47
CA TYR A 14 10.10 8.66 -3.90
C TYR A 14 11.55 8.99 -4.28
N GLY A 15 12.05 8.36 -5.35
CA GLY A 15 13.44 8.51 -5.75
C GLY A 15 13.94 7.39 -6.66
N ALA A 16 15.25 7.37 -6.89
CA ALA A 16 15.93 6.32 -7.64
C ALA A 16 16.46 5.25 -6.67
N PHE A 17 15.79 4.10 -6.64
CA PHE A 17 16.13 2.96 -5.77
C PHE A 17 16.56 1.75 -6.60
N PRO A 18 17.76 1.75 -7.19
CA PRO A 18 18.21 0.68 -8.09
C PRO A 18 18.39 -0.68 -7.39
N ALA A 19 18.51 -0.69 -6.06
CA ALA A 19 18.58 -1.91 -5.26
C ALA A 19 17.20 -2.48 -4.91
N GLU A 20 16.13 -1.70 -5.09
CA GLU A 20 14.77 -2.11 -4.74
C GLU A 20 14.03 -2.67 -5.95
N SER A 21 13.11 -3.57 -5.68
CA SER A 21 12.17 -4.09 -6.66
C SER A 21 10.84 -3.37 -6.55
N TYR A 22 10.04 -3.39 -7.62
CA TYR A 22 8.66 -2.90 -7.56
C TYR A 22 7.86 -3.58 -6.42
N ARG A 23 8.16 -4.87 -6.12
CA ARG A 23 7.50 -5.62 -5.05
C ARG A 23 7.92 -5.13 -3.67
N SER A 24 9.21 -4.84 -3.47
CA SER A 24 9.68 -4.32 -2.18
C SER A 24 9.16 -2.91 -1.93
N LEU A 25 9.18 -2.05 -2.94
CA LEU A 25 8.58 -0.70 -2.84
C LEU A 25 7.08 -0.76 -2.54
N PHE A 26 6.33 -1.61 -3.26
CA PHE A 26 4.90 -1.80 -2.99
C PHE A 26 4.67 -2.35 -1.57
N ARG A 27 5.46 -3.33 -1.13
CA ARG A 27 5.37 -3.88 0.21
C ARG A 27 5.62 -2.82 1.27
N THR A 28 6.66 -1.99 1.12
CA THR A 28 6.93 -0.90 2.06
C THR A 28 5.76 0.08 2.15
N ALA A 29 5.17 0.46 1.01
CA ALA A 29 3.99 1.33 1.00
C ALA A 29 2.76 0.67 1.65
N PHE A 30 2.57 -0.62 1.40
CA PHE A 30 1.48 -1.42 1.97
C PHE A 30 1.60 -1.55 3.50
N ASP A 31 2.77 -1.99 3.98
CA ASP A 31 3.06 -2.16 5.40
C ASP A 31 2.87 -0.81 6.13
N ALA A 32 3.39 0.29 5.56
CA ALA A 32 3.18 1.63 6.11
C ALA A 32 1.70 2.05 6.15
N ALA A 33 0.89 1.64 5.17
CA ALA A 33 -0.52 1.97 5.12
C ALA A 33 -1.33 1.20 6.17
N THR A 34 -1.08 -0.10 6.33
CA THR A 34 -1.75 -0.92 7.36
C THR A 34 -1.33 -0.50 8.76
N ASP A 35 -0.05 -0.20 8.97
CA ASP A 35 0.50 0.23 10.26
C ASP A 35 -0.04 1.61 10.68
N SER A 36 -0.47 2.44 9.73
CA SER A 36 -1.07 3.75 10.02
C SER A 36 -2.49 3.67 10.62
N VAL A 37 -3.15 2.50 10.57
CA VAL A 37 -4.50 2.31 11.09
C VAL A 37 -4.47 2.12 12.61
N PRO A 38 -5.06 3.01 13.44
CA PRO A 38 -4.89 2.98 14.90
C PRO A 38 -5.38 1.71 15.60
N LYS A 39 -6.29 0.96 14.98
CA LYS A 39 -6.83 -0.31 15.52
C LYS A 39 -6.21 -1.55 14.88
N GLY A 40 -5.16 -1.36 14.07
CA GLY A 40 -4.59 -2.40 13.21
C GLY A 40 -5.47 -2.68 11.99
N LEU A 41 -4.83 -3.26 10.98
CA LEU A 41 -5.46 -3.83 9.80
C LEU A 41 -4.52 -4.92 9.26
N GLU A 42 -4.98 -6.15 9.18
CA GLU A 42 -4.17 -7.26 8.66
C GLU A 42 -4.49 -7.52 7.19
N ALA A 43 -3.56 -8.12 6.45
CA ALA A 43 -3.78 -8.44 5.04
C ALA A 43 -4.99 -9.38 4.80
N GLY A 44 -5.31 -10.23 5.79
CA GLY A 44 -6.48 -11.12 5.75
C GLY A 44 -7.83 -10.42 5.91
N ASP A 45 -7.84 -9.16 6.39
CA ASP A 45 -9.06 -8.35 6.53
C ASP A 45 -9.43 -7.63 5.21
N ILE A 46 -8.58 -7.71 4.18
CA ILE A 46 -8.75 -7.02 2.90
C ILE A 46 -9.44 -7.95 1.90
N ASP A 47 -10.67 -7.63 1.54
CA ASP A 47 -11.45 -8.41 0.56
C ASP A 47 -10.96 -8.23 -0.88
N GLU A 48 -10.50 -7.01 -1.23
CA GLU A 48 -10.13 -6.65 -2.60
C GLU A 48 -9.06 -5.55 -2.64
N ALA A 49 -8.19 -5.61 -3.65
CA ALA A 49 -7.14 -4.62 -3.87
C ALA A 49 -7.19 -4.07 -5.31
N PHE A 50 -7.16 -2.74 -5.42
CA PHE A 50 -7.08 -2.04 -6.70
C PHE A 50 -5.68 -1.47 -6.87
N VAL A 51 -4.93 -1.95 -7.86
CA VAL A 51 -3.52 -1.58 -8.07
C VAL A 51 -3.36 -0.88 -9.42
N GLY A 52 -2.92 0.38 -9.39
CA GLY A 52 -2.52 1.13 -10.57
C GLY A 52 -1.02 0.96 -10.84
N THR A 53 -0.67 0.44 -12.01
CA THR A 53 0.72 0.38 -12.48
C THR A 53 0.77 0.66 -13.97
N LEU A 54 1.77 1.44 -14.41
CA LEU A 54 2.05 1.64 -15.83
C LEU A 54 2.87 0.48 -16.43
N GLY A 55 3.19 -0.52 -15.61
CA GLY A 55 4.06 -1.63 -15.98
C GLY A 55 5.53 -1.22 -16.01
N VAL A 56 6.39 -2.24 -16.01
CA VAL A 56 7.75 -2.14 -16.55
C VAL A 56 7.70 -2.93 -17.86
N GLY A 57 8.10 -2.30 -18.97
CA GLY A 57 8.31 -2.98 -20.24
C GLY A 57 9.49 -3.94 -20.17
#